data_AF-Q93RB1-F1
#
_entry.id   AF-Q93RB1-F1
#
_cell.length_a   1.000
_cell.length_b   1.000
_cell.length_c   1.000
_cell.angle_alpha   90.00
_cell.angle_beta   90.00
_cell.angle_gamma   90.00
#
_symmetry.space_group_name_H-M   'P 1'
#
loop_
_entity.id
_entity.type
_entity.pdbx_description
1 polymer ?
#
loop_
_entity_poly.entity_id
_entity_poly.type
_entity_poly.pdbx_seq_one_letter_code
_entity_poly.pdbx_strand_id
1 'polypeptide(L)'
;HDDMPCMDDDDLRRGLPTVHLKWDEGTALLVGDALQTLAFEMLADPACHPDPAVRIDLVAALARASGIDGMVLGQAQDISVETDGRALSLAEITELHANKTGALSAGRPR
;
A
#
# COMPACT_ATOMS: atom_id res chain seq x y z
N HIS A 1 4.79 -6.14 2.85
CA HIS A 1 3.75 -6.59 3.79
C HIS A 1 2.76 -7.52 3.11
N ASP A 2 2.23 -7.20 1.92
CA ASP A 2 1.27 -8.05 1.16
C ASP A 2 1.68 -9.53 1.06
N ASP A 3 2.95 -9.80 0.70
CA ASP A 3 3.43 -11.17 0.54
C ASP A 3 3.67 -11.93 1.88
N MET A 4 3.32 -11.40 3.05
CA MET A 4 3.61 -12.07 4.33
C MET A 4 2.64 -13.22 4.63
N PRO A 5 3.01 -14.20 5.49
CA PRO A 5 2.14 -15.34 5.81
C PRO A 5 0.78 -15.01 6.42
N CYS A 6 0.66 -13.86 7.09
CA CYS A 6 -0.61 -13.38 7.64
C CYS A 6 -1.48 -12.60 6.63
N MET A 7 -1.05 -12.53 5.37
CA MET A 7 -1.66 -11.79 4.27
C MET A 7 -1.82 -12.78 3.10
N ASP A 8 -1.14 -12.58 1.96
CA ASP A 8 -1.29 -13.42 0.77
C ASP A 8 -0.47 -14.73 0.84
N ASP A 9 0.50 -14.83 1.77
CA ASP A 9 1.43 -15.97 1.91
C ASP A 9 2.15 -16.34 0.59
N ASP A 10 2.51 -15.32 -0.20
CA ASP A 10 3.17 -15.47 -1.49
C ASP A 10 4.65 -15.89 -1.32
N ASP A 11 5.03 -17.05 -1.85
CA ASP A 11 6.43 -17.51 -1.88
C ASP A 11 7.30 -16.69 -2.85
N LEU A 12 6.71 -16.24 -3.95
CA LEU A 12 7.43 -15.64 -5.09
C LEU A 12 6.80 -14.34 -5.55
N ARG A 13 7.62 -13.32 -5.76
CA ARG A 13 7.25 -12.08 -6.46
C ARG A 13 8.18 -11.83 -7.63
N ARG A 14 7.61 -11.73 -8.83
CA ARG A 14 8.35 -11.54 -10.10
C ARG A 14 9.43 -12.62 -10.34
N GLY A 15 9.12 -13.86 -9.96
CA GLY A 15 10.01 -15.02 -10.13
C GLY A 15 11.17 -15.10 -9.12
N LEU A 16 11.16 -14.25 -8.09
CA LEU A 16 12.16 -14.24 -7.02
C LEU A 16 11.50 -14.51 -5.66
N PRO A 17 12.21 -15.12 -4.70
CA PRO A 17 11.70 -15.29 -3.35
C PRO A 17 11.29 -13.96 -2.71
N THR A 18 10.14 -13.96 -2.05
CA THR A 18 9.65 -12.80 -1.30
C THR A 18 10.54 -12.52 -0.08
N VAL A 19 10.40 -11.32 0.50
CA VAL A 19 11.33 -10.85 1.55
C VAL A 19 11.31 -11.77 2.77
N HIS A 20 10.13 -12.26 3.15
CA HIS A 20 9.97 -13.11 4.33
C HIS A 20 10.59 -14.50 4.12
N LEU A 21 10.54 -15.06 2.89
CA LEU A 21 11.21 -16.32 2.55
C LEU A 21 12.72 -16.17 2.39
N LYS A 22 13.19 -15.07 1.80
CA LYS A 22 14.61 -14.87 1.55
C LYS A 22 15.39 -14.52 2.83
N TRP A 23 14.75 -13.87 3.79
CA TRP A 23 15.33 -13.48 5.07
C TRP A 23 14.52 -14.06 6.23
N ASP A 24 13.54 -13.31 6.72
CA ASP A 24 12.62 -13.69 7.78
C ASP A 24 11.45 -12.69 7.86
N GLU A 25 10.39 -13.05 8.60
CA GLU A 25 9.20 -12.21 8.78
C GLU A 25 9.50 -10.88 9.46
N GLY A 26 10.39 -10.87 10.47
CA GLY A 26 10.77 -9.65 11.18
C GLY A 26 11.43 -8.63 10.25
N THR A 27 12.28 -9.10 9.36
CA THR A 27 12.92 -8.31 8.31
C THR A 27 11.88 -7.81 7.31
N ALA A 28 10.96 -8.67 6.86
CA ALA A 28 9.91 -8.27 5.92
C ALA A 28 9.00 -7.17 6.48
N LEU A 29 8.67 -7.26 7.77
CA LEU A 29 7.91 -6.24 8.50
C LEU A 29 8.67 -4.91 8.51
N LEU A 30 9.91 -4.92 9.02
CA LEU A 30 10.72 -3.70 9.18
C LEU A 30 11.10 -3.04 7.85
N VAL A 31 11.33 -3.83 6.80
CA VAL A 31 11.59 -3.30 5.45
C VAL A 31 10.35 -2.57 4.91
N GLY A 32 9.14 -3.11 5.11
CA GLY A 32 7.92 -2.41 4.73
C GLY A 32 7.76 -1.08 5.46
N ASP A 33 7.97 -1.08 6.78
CA ASP A 33 7.88 0.14 7.61
C ASP A 33 8.91 1.20 7.19
N ALA A 34 10.15 0.77 6.91
CA ALA A 34 11.21 1.64 6.45
C ALA A 34 10.92 2.22 5.06
N LEU A 35 10.43 1.41 4.11
CA LEU A 35 10.11 1.87 2.75
C LEU A 35 8.95 2.86 2.72
N GLN A 36 7.91 2.65 3.54
CA GLN A 36 6.83 3.62 3.69
C GLN A 36 7.35 4.95 4.25
N THR A 37 8.22 4.90 5.26
CA THR A 37 8.83 6.09 5.86
C THR A 37 9.73 6.83 4.87
N LEU A 38 10.52 6.09 4.09
CA LEU A 38 11.39 6.64 3.04
C LEU A 38 10.59 7.39 1.97
N ALA A 39 9.39 6.93 1.61
CA ALA A 39 8.55 7.63 0.64
C ALA A 39 8.20 9.06 1.11
N PHE A 40 7.89 9.24 2.40
CA PHE A 40 7.64 10.57 2.96
C PHE A 40 8.90 11.43 3.04
N GLU A 41 10.04 10.83 3.40
CA GLU A 41 11.34 11.51 3.38
C GLU A 41 11.66 12.05 1.99
N MET A 42 11.51 11.22 0.95
CA MET A 42 11.74 11.61 -0.44
C MET A 42 10.84 12.77 -0.89
N LEU A 43 9.56 12.80 -0.47
CA LEU A 43 8.66 13.89 -0.83
C LEU A 43 8.93 15.19 -0.05
N ALA A 44 9.48 15.10 1.16
CA ALA A 44 9.81 16.26 1.97
C ALA A 44 11.13 16.93 1.53
N ASP A 45 12.02 16.19 0.86
CA ASP A 45 13.33 16.65 0.39
C ASP A 45 13.21 17.79 -0.65
N PRO A 46 13.96 18.90 -0.51
CA PRO A 46 14.03 19.97 -1.52
C PRO A 46 14.39 19.52 -2.95
N ALA A 47 15.06 18.38 -3.11
CA ALA A 47 15.35 17.76 -4.40
C ALA A 47 14.09 17.22 -5.11
N CYS A 48 13.01 16.92 -4.37
CA CYS A 48 11.72 16.55 -4.97
C CYS A 48 11.09 17.75 -5.69
N HIS A 49 11.07 18.91 -5.05
CA HIS A 49 10.57 20.14 -5.64
C HIS A 49 11.07 21.37 -4.88
N PRO A 50 11.44 22.49 -5.53
CA PRO A 50 11.94 23.68 -4.85
C PRO A 50 10.88 24.36 -3.96
N ASP A 51 9.62 24.39 -4.39
CA ASP A 51 8.52 24.98 -3.64
C ASP A 51 8.06 24.06 -2.48
N PRO A 52 8.18 24.48 -1.20
CA PRO A 52 7.69 23.71 -0.06
C PRO A 52 6.17 23.47 -0.06
N ALA A 53 5.37 24.36 -0.67
CA ALA A 53 3.92 24.18 -0.77
C ALA A 53 3.57 22.95 -1.62
N VAL A 54 4.27 22.75 -2.74
CA VAL A 54 4.10 21.56 -3.57
C VAL A 54 4.49 20.30 -2.80
N ARG A 55 5.61 20.33 -2.05
CA ARG A 55 6.06 19.16 -1.27
C ARG A 55 5.05 18.77 -0.20
N ILE A 56 4.49 19.72 0.55
CA ILE A 56 3.49 19.39 1.58
C ILE A 56 2.18 18.89 0.97
N ASP A 57 1.78 19.40 -0.20
CA ASP A 57 0.61 18.88 -0.93
C ASP A 57 0.83 17.43 -1.38
N LEU A 58 2.03 17.09 -1.87
CA LEU A 58 2.40 15.72 -2.24
C LEU A 58 2.41 14.79 -1.02
N VAL A 59 3.03 15.19 0.08
CA VAL A 59 3.03 14.44 1.35
C VAL A 59 1.60 14.17 1.81
N ALA A 60 0.75 15.19 1.81
CA ALA A 60 -0.64 15.05 2.24
C ALA A 60 -1.46 14.17 1.30
N ALA A 61 -1.20 14.24 -0.01
CA ALA A 61 -1.84 13.35 -0.99
C ALA A 61 -1.43 11.89 -0.78
N LEU A 62 -0.12 11.62 -0.62
CA LEU A 62 0.39 10.28 -0.35
C LEU A 62 -0.19 9.73 0.97
N ALA A 63 -0.21 10.53 2.04
CA ALA A 63 -0.76 10.10 3.34
C ALA A 63 -2.23 9.66 3.23
N ARG A 64 -3.06 10.43 2.51
CA ARG A 64 -4.47 10.07 2.29
C ARG A 64 -4.62 8.84 1.40
N ALA A 65 -3.83 8.75 0.34
CA ALA A 65 -3.87 7.63 -0.60
C ALA A 65 -3.41 6.31 0.02
N SER A 66 -2.38 6.34 0.86
CA SER A 66 -1.79 5.13 1.47
C SER A 66 -2.48 4.73 2.78
N GLY A 67 -3.14 5.67 3.46
CA GLY A 67 -3.63 5.50 4.82
C GLY A 67 -4.98 4.80 4.96
N ILE A 68 -5.64 5.09 6.08
CA ILE A 68 -6.86 4.44 6.58
C ILE A 68 -8.07 4.55 5.66
N ASP A 69 -8.08 5.51 4.73
CA ASP A 69 -9.18 5.77 3.79
C ASP A 69 -8.78 5.44 2.33
N GLY A 70 -7.66 4.75 2.14
CA GLY A 70 -7.08 4.44 0.84
C GLY A 70 -6.56 3.00 0.76
N MET A 71 -5.28 2.84 0.41
CA MET A 71 -4.64 1.53 0.18
C MET A 71 -4.86 0.55 1.35
N VAL A 72 -4.63 1.00 2.60
CA VAL A 72 -4.79 0.12 3.77
C VAL A 72 -6.25 -0.28 3.99
N LEU A 73 -7.21 0.59 3.68
CA LEU A 73 -8.64 0.22 3.70
C LEU A 73 -8.94 -0.87 2.67
N GLY A 74 -8.47 -0.69 1.44
CA GLY A 74 -8.64 -1.66 0.37
C GLY A 74 -8.04 -3.02 0.75
N GLN A 75 -6.88 -3.00 1.41
CA GLN A 75 -6.24 -4.21 1.90
C GLN A 75 -7.05 -4.90 3.01
N ALA A 76 -7.55 -4.14 3.99
CA ALA A 76 -8.37 -4.69 5.06
C ALA A 76 -9.68 -5.30 4.53
N GLN A 77 -10.28 -4.67 3.51
CA GLN A 77 -11.45 -5.19 2.82
C GLN A 77 -11.15 -6.53 2.13
N ASP A 78 -10.00 -6.63 1.46
CA ASP A 78 -9.58 -7.85 0.74
C ASP A 78 -9.39 -9.04 1.69
N ILE A 79 -8.63 -8.85 2.78
CA ILE A 79 -8.42 -9.89 3.80
C ILE A 79 -9.76 -10.36 4.40
N SER A 80 -10.69 -9.42 4.67
CA SER A 80 -12.01 -9.76 5.20
C SER A 80 -12.80 -10.63 4.23
N VAL A 81 -12.73 -10.36 2.93
CA VAL A 81 -13.44 -11.12 1.90
C VAL A 81 -12.86 -12.53 1.76
N GLU A 82 -11.53 -12.64 1.75
CA GLU A 82 -10.85 -13.95 1.69
C GLU A 82 -11.15 -14.80 2.92
N THR A 83 -11.20 -14.17 4.11
CA THR A 83 -11.54 -14.85 5.38
C THR A 83 -12.99 -15.33 5.42
N ASP A 84 -13.93 -14.51 4.93
CA ASP A 84 -15.37 -14.84 4.93
C ASP A 84 -15.74 -15.88 3.86
N GLY A 85 -14.90 -16.07 2.83
CA GLY A 85 -15.16 -17.00 1.72
C GLY A 85 -16.38 -16.63 0.87
N ARG A 86 -16.84 -15.38 0.94
CA ARG A 86 -18.06 -14.91 0.27
C ARG A 86 -17.79 -14.44 -1.15
N ALA A 87 -18.72 -14.70 -2.06
CA ALA A 87 -18.68 -14.10 -3.39
C ALA A 87 -19.06 -12.61 -3.33
N LEU A 88 -18.22 -11.76 -3.90
CA LEU A 88 -18.50 -10.32 -4.05
C LEU A 88 -19.36 -10.04 -5.28
N SER A 89 -20.21 -9.02 -5.19
CA SER A 89 -20.84 -8.40 -6.35
C SER A 89 -19.83 -7.56 -7.14
N LEU A 90 -20.13 -7.26 -8.41
CA LEU A 90 -19.30 -6.39 -9.25
C LEU A 90 -19.07 -5.00 -8.62
N ALA A 91 -20.08 -4.47 -7.91
CA ALA A 91 -19.98 -3.19 -7.23
C ALA A 91 -18.94 -3.24 -6.10
N GLU A 92 -18.97 -4.29 -5.28
CA GLU A 92 -18.01 -4.50 -4.18
C GLU A 92 -16.59 -4.74 -4.71
N ILE A 93 -16.43 -5.52 -5.79
CA ILE A 93 -15.13 -5.72 -6.46
C ILE A 93 -14.57 -4.38 -6.98
N THR A 94 -15.43 -3.55 -7.57
CA THR A 94 -15.03 -2.25 -8.11
C THR A 94 -14.57 -1.30 -7.01
N GLU A 95 -15.29 -1.25 -5.89
CA GLU A 95 -14.93 -0.44 -4.72
C GLU A 95 -13.63 -0.92 -4.07
N LEU A 96 -13.47 -2.22 -3.87
CA LEU A 96 -12.26 -2.83 -3.33
C LEU A 96 -11.04 -2.49 -4.19
N HIS A 97 -11.12 -2.65 -5.51
CA HIS A 97 -10.03 -2.27 -6.41
C HIS A 97 -9.73 -0.77 -6.39
N ALA A 98 -10.77 0.08 -6.32
CA ALA A 98 -10.58 1.52 -6.23
C ALA A 98 -9.78 1.92 -4.98
N ASN A 99 -10.02 1.24 -3.85
CA ASN A 99 -9.29 1.49 -2.61
C ASN A 99 -7.89 0.83 -2.60
N LYS A 100 -7.79 -0.46 -2.97
CA LYS A 100 -6.54 -1.25 -2.89
C LYS A 100 -5.45 -0.75 -3.84
N THR A 101 -5.81 -0.40 -5.08
CA THR A 101 -4.82 -0.01 -6.12
C THR A 101 -5.10 1.37 -6.72
N GLY A 102 -6.37 1.77 -6.77
CA GLY A 102 -6.79 3.06 -7.32
C GLY A 102 -6.32 4.25 -6.50
N ALA A 103 -6.28 4.16 -5.18
CA ALA A 103 -5.92 5.27 -4.29
C ALA A 103 -4.49 5.79 -4.54
N LEU A 104 -3.54 4.90 -4.84
CA LEU A 104 -2.15 5.26 -5.14
C LEU A 104 -1.93 5.68 -6.61
N SER A 105 -2.71 5.11 -7.54
CA SER A 105 -2.53 5.31 -8.98
C SER A 105 -3.27 6.55 -9.48
N ALA A 106 -4.46 6.79 -8.95
CA ALA A 106 -5.20 8.01 -9.14
C ALA A 106 -4.94 8.89 -7.92
N GLY A 107 -4.07 9.89 -8.06
CA GLY A 107 -4.04 10.99 -7.09
C GLY A 107 -5.46 11.56 -7.03
N ARG A 108 -6.21 11.18 -5.99
CA ARG A 108 -7.67 11.36 -5.92
C ARG A 108 -7.97 12.85 -6.19
N PRO A 109 -8.57 13.21 -7.34
CA PRO A 109 -8.97 14.59 -7.55
C PRO A 109 -10.03 14.93 -6.51
N ARG A 110 -9.91 16.13 -5.93
CA ARG A 110 -10.89 16.66 -4.97
C ARG A 110 -12.30 16.64 -5.56
#